data_AF-A0A2X4Y1J6-F1
#
_entry.id   AF-A0A2X4Y1J6-F1
#
_cell.length_a   1.000
_cell.length_b   1.000
_cell.length_c   1.000
_cell.angle_alpha   90.00
_cell.angle_beta   90.00
_cell.angle_gamma   90.00
#
_symmetry.space_group_name_H-M   'P 1'
#
loop_
_entity.id
_entity.type
_entity.pdbx_description
1 polymer ?
#
loop_
_entity_poly.entity_id
_entity_poly.type
_entity_poly.pdbx_seq_one_letter_code
_entity_poly.pdbx_strand_id
1 'polypeptide(L)'
;MAMVQPKSQRLRLWMTHTLMLCFIALIMFPLLMVVTISLRSGNFATGSLIPEQISWDHWRLALGMSVTHADGSVTPPPFPVLLWLWNSIKIAVITAIGIVTLSTTCAYAFARMRFRGKSTLLKSMLIFQMFPAVLSLVRCMRCSIAWASTFRLSA
;
A
#
# COMPACT_ATOMS: atom_id res chain seq x y z
N MET A 1 19.93 -38.13 -5.44
CA MET A 1 21.37 -38.05 -5.12
C MET A 1 21.66 -36.68 -4.52
N ALA A 2 22.28 -36.61 -3.34
CA ALA A 2 22.67 -35.33 -2.74
C ALA A 2 23.84 -34.73 -3.52
N MET A 3 23.66 -33.51 -4.04
CA MET A 3 24.69 -32.79 -4.78
C MET A 3 25.79 -32.34 -3.80
N VAL A 4 27.01 -32.87 -3.96
CA VAL A 4 28.17 -32.47 -3.13
C VAL A 4 28.53 -31.03 -3.44
N GLN A 5 28.40 -30.14 -2.46
CA GLN A 5 28.66 -28.71 -2.63
C GLN A 5 30.17 -28.41 -2.49
N PRO A 6 30.79 -27.66 -3.42
CA PRO A 6 32.22 -27.34 -3.36
C PRO A 6 32.54 -26.34 -2.23
N LYS A 7 33.78 -26.35 -1.72
CA LYS A 7 34.21 -25.46 -0.62
C LYS A 7 34.08 -23.96 -0.97
N SER A 8 34.23 -23.59 -2.24
CA SER A 8 34.03 -22.21 -2.75
C SER A 8 32.60 -21.71 -2.63
N GLN A 9 31.63 -22.61 -2.45
CA GLN A 9 30.24 -22.26 -2.27
C GLN A 9 29.97 -21.62 -0.92
N ARG A 10 30.72 -21.98 0.13
CA ARG A 10 30.56 -21.34 1.45
C ARG A 10 30.84 -19.85 1.35
N LEU A 11 31.93 -19.45 0.68
CA LEU A 11 32.27 -18.04 0.45
C LEU A 11 31.20 -17.31 -0.36
N ARG A 12 30.72 -17.92 -1.46
CA ARG A 12 29.62 -17.35 -2.26
C ARG A 12 28.35 -17.17 -1.44
N LEU A 13 28.01 -18.15 -0.61
CA LEU A 13 26.85 -18.10 0.27
C LEU A 13 26.96 -16.95 1.27
N TRP A 14 28.10 -16.83 1.97
CA TRP A 14 28.37 -15.72 2.88
C TRP A 14 28.28 -14.37 2.18
N MET A 15 28.90 -14.24 1.00
CA MET A 15 28.85 -13.01 0.21
C MET A 15 27.42 -12.64 -0.20
N THR A 16 26.62 -13.61 -0.64
CA THR A 16 25.21 -13.40 -0.96
C THR A 16 24.40 -12.98 0.28
N HIS A 17 24.62 -13.61 1.44
CA HIS A 17 23.90 -13.25 2.67
C HIS A 17 24.29 -11.85 3.15
N THR A 18 25.58 -11.51 3.15
CA THR A 18 26.05 -10.17 3.52
C THR A 18 25.47 -9.12 2.58
N LEU A 19 25.53 -9.35 1.27
CA LEU A 19 24.95 -8.43 0.28
C LEU A 19 23.43 -8.29 0.46
N MET A 20 22.71 -9.39 0.68
CA MET A 20 21.28 -9.38 0.91
C MET A 20 20.92 -8.63 2.20
N LEU A 21 21.67 -8.82 3.28
CA LEU A 21 21.48 -8.09 4.54
C LEU A 21 21.74 -6.59 4.36
N CYS A 22 22.81 -6.20 3.67
CA CYS A 22 23.07 -4.80 3.34
C CYS A 22 21.95 -4.18 2.50
N PHE A 23 21.44 -4.92 1.50
CA PHE A 23 20.33 -4.47 0.67
C PHE A 23 19.03 -4.31 1.47
N ILE A 24 18.73 -5.27 2.36
CA ILE A 24 17.58 -5.19 3.28
C ILE A 24 17.72 -3.96 4.19
N ALA A 25 18.91 -3.72 4.77
CA ALA A 25 19.14 -2.55 5.62
C ALA A 25 18.90 -1.23 4.86
N LEU A 26 19.35 -1.15 3.59
CA LEU A 26 19.15 0.02 2.74
C LEU A 26 17.66 0.31 2.48
N ILE A 27 16.86 -0.71 2.12
CA ILE A 27 15.42 -0.52 1.84
C ILE A 27 14.59 -0.33 3.12
N MET A 28 15.03 -0.89 4.25
CA MET A 28 14.33 -0.76 5.53
C MET A 28 14.56 0.61 6.18
N PHE A 29 15.68 1.28 5.90
CA PHE A 29 16.01 2.58 6.48
C PHE A 29 14.87 3.63 6.38
N PRO A 30 14.27 3.92 5.21
CA PRO A 30 13.15 4.86 5.12
C PRO A 30 11.90 4.38 5.87
N LEU A 31 11.64 3.07 5.95
CA LEU A 31 10.51 2.54 6.71
C LEU A 31 10.72 2.70 8.21
N LEU A 32 11.94 2.48 8.70
CA LEU A 32 12.29 2.72 10.10
C LEU A 32 12.13 4.19 10.49
N MET A 33 12.44 5.12 9.58
CA MET A 33 12.17 6.55 9.79
C MET A 33 10.68 6.85 9.97
N VAL A 34 9.80 6.23 9.17
CA VAL A 34 8.34 6.38 9.32
C VAL A 34 7.85 5.84 10.67
N VAL A 35 8.34 4.67 11.08
CA VAL A 35 8.02 4.09 12.40
C VAL A 35 8.50 5.00 13.53
N THR A 36 9.70 5.56 13.40
CA THR A 36 10.27 6.51 14.36
C THR A 36 9.43 7.77 14.50
N ILE A 37 8.94 8.33 13.40
CA ILE A 37 8.03 9.49 13.40
C ILE A 37 6.72 9.14 14.12
N SER A 38 6.18 7.94 13.92
CA SER A 38 4.94 7.52 14.58
C SER A 38 5.06 7.43 16.12
N LEU A 39 6.26 7.16 16.63
CA LEU A 39 6.56 6.98 18.06
C LEU A 39 7.10 8.26 18.73
N ARG A 40 7.30 9.34 17.98
CA ARG A 40 7.81 10.62 18.50
C ARG A 40 6.69 11.39 19.19
N SER A 41 7.00 12.09 20.28
CA SER A 41 6.09 13.06 20.89
C SER A 41 5.94 14.31 20.00
N GLY A 42 4.71 14.59 19.54
CA GLY A 42 4.41 15.73 18.67
C GLY A 42 4.60 15.45 17.16
N ASN A 43 4.30 16.44 16.32
CA ASN A 43 4.26 16.29 14.86
C ASN A 43 5.54 16.82 14.18
N PHE A 44 6.67 16.14 14.40
CA PHE A 44 7.95 16.52 13.78
C PHE A 44 8.36 15.53 12.69
N ALA A 45 8.55 16.04 11.47
CA ALA A 45 8.94 15.23 10.31
C ALA A 45 10.46 14.94 10.25
N THR A 46 11.27 15.70 10.99
CA THR A 46 12.74 15.57 11.03
C THR A 46 13.22 15.32 12.46
N GLY A 47 14.26 14.51 12.62
CA GLY A 47 14.85 14.22 13.92
C GLY A 47 15.79 13.02 13.90
N SER A 48 16.31 12.66 15.09
CA SER A 48 17.14 11.49 15.33
C SER A 48 16.44 10.17 14.95
N LEU A 49 17.22 9.15 14.54
CA LEU A 49 16.71 7.82 14.18
C LEU A 49 16.04 7.09 15.36
N ILE A 50 16.44 7.40 16.60
CA ILE A 50 15.78 6.96 17.83
C ILE A 50 15.26 8.23 18.52
N PRO A 51 13.94 8.37 18.79
CA PRO A 51 13.41 9.57 19.40
C PRO A 51 13.97 9.76 20.81
N GLU A 52 14.31 10.99 21.17
CA GLU A 52 14.73 11.33 22.54
C GLU A 52 13.58 11.15 23.54
N GLN A 53 12.34 11.33 23.08
CA GLN A 53 11.12 11.11 23.85
C GLN A 53 10.17 10.21 23.06
N ILE A 54 9.87 9.03 23.62
CA ILE A 54 8.95 8.06 23.05
C ILE A 54 7.55 8.36 23.57
N SER A 55 6.61 8.62 22.66
CA SER A 55 5.18 8.76 22.96
C SER A 55 4.35 7.69 22.26
N TRP A 56 3.34 7.19 22.96
CA TRP A 56 2.37 6.23 22.45
C TRP A 56 1.03 6.90 22.08
N ASP A 57 0.97 8.23 22.13
CA ASP A 57 -0.29 8.97 22.00
C ASP A 57 -0.86 8.84 20.59
N HIS A 58 -0.01 8.89 19.54
CA HIS A 58 -0.44 8.67 18.16
C HIS A 58 -1.07 7.30 17.95
N TRP A 59 -0.46 6.25 18.52
CA TRP A 59 -0.97 4.88 18.43
C TRP A 59 -2.25 4.70 19.25
N ARG A 60 -2.34 5.33 20.42
CA ARG A 60 -3.57 5.30 21.24
C ARG A 60 -4.74 5.95 20.52
N LEU A 61 -4.54 7.14 19.95
CA LEU A 61 -5.55 7.84 19.16
C LEU A 61 -5.95 7.04 17.92
N ALA A 62 -5.00 6.43 17.21
CA ALA A 62 -5.27 5.60 16.04
C ALA A 62 -6.06 4.31 16.38
N LEU A 63 -5.84 3.74 17.57
CA LEU A 63 -6.58 2.58 18.06
C LEU A 63 -7.94 2.95 18.69
N GLY A 64 -8.28 4.24 18.76
CA GLY A 64 -9.53 4.73 19.32
C GLY A 64 -9.54 4.86 20.85
N MET A 65 -8.38 4.82 21.49
CA MET A 65 -8.23 5.10 22.92
C MET A 65 -8.08 6.61 23.14
N SER A 66 -8.79 7.16 24.13
CA SER A 66 -8.61 8.56 24.54
C SER A 66 -7.26 8.74 25.23
N VAL A 67 -6.60 9.88 24.98
CA VAL A 67 -5.32 10.23 25.60
C VAL A 67 -5.54 11.34 26.61
N THR A 68 -5.11 11.10 27.85
CA THR A 68 -5.08 12.12 28.91
C THR A 68 -3.71 12.80 28.91
N HIS A 69 -3.67 14.09 28.59
CA HIS A 69 -2.43 14.86 28.61
C HIS A 69 -2.02 15.22 30.05
N ALA A 70 -0.76 15.59 30.24
CA ALA A 70 -0.25 16.04 31.54
C ALA A 70 -1.00 17.27 32.09
N ASP A 71 -1.63 18.06 31.22
CA ASP A 71 -2.44 19.23 31.55
C ASP A 71 -3.87 18.88 32.03
N GLY A 72 -4.20 17.59 32.18
CA GLY A 72 -5.52 17.10 32.59
C GLY A 72 -6.58 17.12 31.48
N SER A 73 -6.25 17.61 30.29
CA SER A 73 -7.14 17.57 29.12
C SER A 73 -7.22 16.16 28.54
N VAL A 74 -8.44 15.71 28.24
CA VAL A 74 -8.70 14.42 27.58
C VAL A 74 -9.00 14.67 26.12
N THR A 75 -8.13 14.20 25.22
CA THR A 75 -8.41 14.25 23.78
C THR A 75 -9.15 12.98 23.36
N PRO A 76 -10.44 13.08 22.97
CA PRO A 76 -11.11 11.95 22.36
C PRO A 76 -10.50 11.66 20.98
N PRO A 77 -10.57 10.40 20.48
CA PRO A 77 -10.06 10.06 19.17
C PRO A 77 -10.82 10.87 18.09
N PRO A 78 -10.14 11.74 17.32
CA PRO A 78 -10.80 12.62 16.36
C PRO A 78 -11.32 11.85 15.14
N PHE A 79 -10.72 10.70 14.82
CA PHE A 79 -11.03 9.91 13.63
C PHE A 79 -11.15 8.42 13.95
N PRO A 80 -12.13 7.71 13.36
CA PRO A 80 -12.28 6.27 13.52
C PRO A 80 -11.33 5.51 12.57
N VAL A 81 -10.02 5.58 12.83
CA VAL A 81 -8.97 4.99 11.97
C VAL A 81 -9.14 3.48 11.79
N LEU A 82 -9.56 2.76 12.84
CA LEU A 82 -9.80 1.31 12.78
C LEU A 82 -10.93 0.95 11.80
N LEU A 83 -11.98 1.77 11.75
CA LEU A 83 -13.08 1.59 10.80
C LEU A 83 -12.63 1.86 9.37
N TRP A 84 -11.77 2.86 9.17
CA TRP A 84 -11.17 3.12 7.84
C TRP A 84 -10.30 1.95 7.38
N LEU A 85 -9.46 1.42 8.27
CA LEU A 85 -8.65 0.23 7.98
C LEU A 85 -9.54 -0.95 7.58
N TRP A 86 -10.62 -1.18 8.33
CA TRP A 86 -11.57 -2.27 8.03
C TRP A 86 -12.28 -2.09 6.69
N ASN A 87 -12.67 -0.86 6.35
CA ASN A 87 -13.26 -0.54 5.05
C ASN A 87 -12.25 -0.76 3.91
N SER A 88 -11.00 -0.33 4.08
CA SER A 88 -9.94 -0.55 3.10
C SER A 88 -9.67 -2.04 2.88
N ILE A 89 -9.62 -2.85 3.94
CA ILE A 89 -9.44 -4.31 3.83
C ILE A 89 -10.59 -4.94 3.05
N LYS A 90 -11.85 -4.62 3.39
CA LYS A 90 -13.02 -5.17 2.67
C LYS A 90 -12.97 -4.86 1.18
N ILE A 91 -12.73 -3.59 0.82
CA ILE A 91 -12.68 -3.14 -0.57
C ILE A 91 -11.51 -3.81 -1.29
N ALA A 92 -10.32 -3.84 -0.68
CA ALA A 92 -9.14 -4.48 -1.26
C ALA A 92 -9.35 -5.98 -1.50
N VAL A 93 -9.98 -6.71 -0.57
CA VAL A 93 -10.25 -8.15 -0.72
C VAL A 93 -11.26 -8.41 -1.82
N ILE A 94 -12.40 -7.71 -1.83
CA ILE A 94 -13.45 -7.88 -2.84
C ILE A 94 -12.89 -7.57 -4.24
N THR A 95 -12.16 -6.46 -4.37
CA THR A 95 -11.55 -6.06 -5.64
C THR A 95 -10.45 -7.01 -6.08
N ALA A 96 -9.59 -7.49 -5.18
CA ALA A 96 -8.56 -8.46 -5.52
C ALA A 96 -9.16 -9.77 -6.06
N ILE A 97 -10.21 -10.29 -5.41
CA ILE A 97 -10.92 -11.48 -5.87
C ILE A 97 -11.54 -11.23 -7.26
N GLY A 98 -12.19 -10.09 -7.46
CA GLY A 98 -12.75 -9.71 -8.76
C GLY A 98 -11.68 -9.61 -9.85
N ILE A 99 -10.55 -8.98 -9.57
CA ILE A 99 -9.43 -8.83 -10.52
C ILE A 99 -8.84 -10.20 -10.85
N VAL A 100 -8.57 -11.04 -9.85
CA VAL A 100 -7.96 -12.36 -10.07
C VAL A 100 -8.89 -13.28 -10.87
N THR A 101 -10.18 -13.33 -10.54
CA THR A 101 -11.14 -14.18 -11.26
C THR A 101 -11.31 -13.76 -12.73
N LEU A 102 -11.46 -12.45 -12.98
CA LEU A 102 -11.59 -11.92 -14.34
C LEU A 102 -10.28 -12.05 -15.13
N SER A 103 -9.14 -11.69 -14.53
CA SER A 103 -7.84 -11.79 -15.20
C SER A 103 -7.44 -13.22 -15.51
N THR A 104 -7.71 -14.17 -14.62
CA THR A 104 -7.40 -15.59 -14.84
C THR A 104 -8.26 -16.18 -15.97
N THR A 105 -9.57 -15.87 -15.99
CA THR A 105 -10.47 -16.31 -17.07
C THR A 105 -10.05 -15.73 -18.42
N CYS A 106 -9.71 -14.45 -18.45
CA CYS A 106 -9.20 -13.76 -19.62
C CYS A 106 -7.86 -14.38 -20.09
N ALA A 107 -6.92 -14.57 -19.17
CA ALA A 107 -5.61 -15.16 -19.45
C ALA A 107 -5.73 -16.59 -19.99
N TYR A 108 -6.68 -17.39 -19.49
CA TYR A 108 -6.93 -18.74 -20.01
C TYR A 108 -7.40 -18.72 -21.47
N ALA A 109 -8.36 -17.85 -21.81
CA ALA A 109 -8.80 -17.67 -23.19
C ALA A 109 -7.64 -17.25 -24.10
N PHE A 110 -6.80 -16.30 -23.66
CA PHE A 110 -5.60 -15.91 -24.40
C PHE A 110 -4.57 -17.05 -24.49
N ALA A 111 -4.35 -17.85 -23.45
CA ALA A 111 -3.30 -18.87 -23.45
C ALA A 111 -3.68 -20.14 -24.24
N ARG A 112 -4.95 -20.58 -24.17
CA ARG A 112 -5.38 -21.88 -24.71
C ARG A 112 -6.27 -21.79 -25.95
N MET A 113 -7.08 -20.74 -26.13
CA MET A 113 -7.97 -20.64 -27.27
C MET A 113 -7.31 -19.91 -28.45
N ARG A 114 -7.57 -20.37 -29.67
CA ARG A 114 -7.09 -19.73 -30.90
C ARG A 114 -8.24 -18.96 -31.55
N PHE A 115 -8.21 -17.62 -31.44
CA PHE A 115 -9.19 -16.72 -32.04
C PHE A 115 -8.51 -15.67 -32.91
N ARG A 116 -9.23 -15.19 -33.92
CA ARG A 116 -8.73 -14.20 -34.90
C ARG A 116 -8.63 -12.82 -34.21
N GLY A 117 -7.48 -12.16 -34.31
CA GLY A 117 -7.24 -10.83 -33.70
C GLY A 117 -6.62 -10.82 -32.29
N LYS A 118 -6.24 -11.99 -31.74
CA LYS A 118 -5.62 -12.14 -30.40
C LYS A 118 -4.44 -11.19 -30.14
N SER A 119 -3.52 -11.07 -31.09
CA SER A 119 -2.33 -10.22 -30.96
C SER A 119 -2.66 -8.73 -30.90
N THR A 120 -3.68 -8.30 -31.65
CA THR A 120 -4.12 -6.90 -31.68
C THR A 120 -4.78 -6.52 -30.36
N LEU A 121 -5.60 -7.40 -29.79
CA LEU A 121 -6.28 -7.18 -28.52
C LEU A 121 -5.30 -7.09 -27.33
N LEU A 122 -4.30 -7.97 -27.28
CA LEU A 122 -3.26 -7.90 -26.24
C LEU A 122 -2.45 -6.59 -26.32
N LYS A 123 -2.08 -6.18 -27.54
CA LYS A 123 -1.34 -4.92 -27.75
C LYS A 123 -2.20 -3.71 -27.39
N SER A 124 -3.47 -3.68 -27.78
CA SER A 124 -4.35 -2.56 -27.45
C SER A 124 -4.59 -2.43 -25.95
N MET A 125 -4.80 -3.55 -25.24
CA MET A 125 -4.91 -3.55 -23.76
C MET A 125 -3.67 -2.93 -23.09
N LEU A 126 -2.47 -3.30 -23.54
CA LEU A 126 -1.22 -2.76 -22.99
C LEU A 126 -1.12 -1.24 -23.26
N ILE A 127 -1.43 -0.81 -24.48
CA ILE A 127 -1.40 0.62 -24.86
C ILE A 127 -2.40 1.42 -24.02
N PHE A 128 -3.63 0.92 -23.84
CA PHE A 128 -4.64 1.62 -23.04
C PHE A 128 -4.27 1.72 -21.56
N GLN A 129 -3.57 0.73 -20.99
CA GLN A 129 -3.11 0.77 -19.59
C GLN A 129 -1.97 1.79 -19.37
N MET A 130 -1.19 2.10 -20.40
CA MET A 130 -0.14 3.12 -20.33
C MET A 130 -0.67 4.55 -20.49
N PHE A 131 -1.96 4.72 -20.84
CA PHE A 131 -2.56 6.04 -20.93
C PHE A 131 -2.63 6.70 -19.54
N PRO A 132 -2.26 7.98 -19.40
CA PRO A 132 -2.12 8.61 -18.10
C PRO A 132 -3.46 8.70 -17.35
N ALA A 133 -3.50 8.10 -16.15
CA ALA A 133 -4.68 8.07 -15.30
C ALA A 133 -5.15 9.47 -14.84
N VAL A 134 -4.29 10.50 -14.91
CA VAL A 134 -4.61 11.88 -14.54
C VAL A 134 -5.80 12.43 -15.34
N LEU A 135 -5.89 12.08 -16.63
CA LEU A 135 -7.01 12.49 -17.49
C LEU A 135 -8.33 11.82 -17.11
N SER A 136 -8.27 10.59 -16.56
CA SER A 136 -9.46 9.90 -16.05
C SER A 136 -9.99 10.55 -14.76
N LEU A 137 -9.10 11.10 -13.94
CA LEU A 137 -9.42 11.70 -12.66
C LEU A 137 -10.21 13.01 -12.82
N VAL A 138 -9.87 13.84 -13.82
CA VAL A 138 -10.64 15.06 -14.16
C VAL A 138 -12.08 14.71 -14.53
N ARG A 139 -12.28 13.66 -15.34
CA ARG A 139 -13.61 13.23 -15.75
C ARG A 139 -14.39 12.61 -14.61
N CYS A 140 -13.73 11.82 -13.76
CA CYS A 140 -14.32 11.23 -12.57
C CYS A 140 -14.74 12.33 -11.56
N MET A 141 -13.88 13.31 -11.31
CA MET A 141 -14.16 14.44 -10.43
C MET A 141 -15.33 15.27 -10.94
N ARG A 142 -15.37 15.58 -12.25
CA ARG A 142 -16.50 16.26 -12.89
C ARG A 142 -17.80 15.47 -12.77
N CYS A 143 -17.76 14.15 -12.92
CA CYS A 143 -18.92 13.27 -12.78
C CYS A 143 -19.39 13.18 -11.32
N SER A 144 -18.47 13.09 -10.36
CA SER A 144 -18.80 13.08 -8.94
C SER A 144 -19.41 14.41 -8.47
N ILE A 145 -18.92 15.54 -9.00
CA ILE A 145 -19.50 16.87 -8.75
C ILE A 145 -20.90 16.97 -9.38
N ALA A 146 -21.07 16.51 -10.62
CA ALA A 146 -22.36 16.49 -11.30
C ALA A 146 -23.39 15.63 -10.53
N TRP A 147 -22.98 14.46 -10.08
CA TRP A 147 -23.81 13.56 -9.28
C TRP A 147 -24.18 14.18 -7.92
N ALA A 148 -23.22 14.77 -7.21
CA ALA A 148 -23.48 15.49 -5.96
C ALA A 148 -24.42 16.70 -6.14
N SER A 149 -24.33 17.41 -7.28
CA SER A 149 -25.23 18.51 -7.60
C SER A 149 -26.65 18.05 -7.93
N THR A 150 -26.82 16.89 -8.56
CA THR A 150 -28.14 16.30 -8.83
C THR A 150 -28.84 15.88 -7.54
N PHE A 151 -28.13 15.29 -6.58
CA PHE A 151 -28.70 14.93 -5.28
C PHE A 151 -29.08 16.14 -4.41
N ARG A 152 -28.38 17.26 -4.56
CA ARG A 152 -28.67 18.50 -3.82
C ARG A 152 -29.88 19.28 -4.38
N LEU A 153 -30.36 18.94 -5.58
CA LEU A 153 -31.55 19.52 -6.21
C LEU A 153 -32.82 18.67 -6.01
N SER A 154 -32.71 17.51 -5.36
CA SER A 154 -33.83 16.60 -5.06
C SER A 154 -34.14 16.47 -3.56
N ALA A 155 -33.57 17.34 -2.73
CA ALA A 155 -33.88 17.54 -1.31
C ALA A 155 -34.28 19.01 -1.09
#